data_AF-A0A3D3CRM3-F1
#
_entry.id   AF-A0A3D3CRM3-F1
#
_cell.length_a   1.000
_cell.length_b   1.000
_cell.length_c   1.000
_cell.angle_alpha   90.00
_cell.angle_beta   90.00
_cell.angle_gamma   90.00
#
_symmetry.space_group_name_H-M   'P 1'
#
loop_
_entity.id
_entity.type
_entity.pdbx_description
1 polymer ?
#
loop_
_entity_poly.entity_id
_entity_poly.type
_entity_poly.pdbx_seq_one_letter_code
_entity_poly.pdbx_strand_id
1 'polypeptide(L)' 'MQFNSKLPQAGTTIFTVMSGLATKRNAINLGQGFPDFPMDPTLTEQVSRAMQDGYNQYAPMPGHLPLRESIAEKTDLLYN' A
#
# COMPACT_ATOMS: atom_id res chain seq x y z
N MET A 1 1.54 13.95 33.69
CA MET A 1 2.70 14.17 32.79
C MET A 1 2.18 14.75 31.49
N GLN A 2 2.74 15.87 31.03
CA GLN A 2 2.35 16.49 29.77
C GLN A 2 3.26 15.92 28.66
N PHE A 3 2.66 15.24 27.67
CA PHE A 3 3.39 14.68 26.55
C PHE A 3 3.60 15.77 25.49
N ASN A 4 4.85 16.19 25.28
CA ASN A 4 5.21 17.13 24.22
C ASN A 4 5.45 16.38 22.91
N SER A 5 4.49 16.44 22.00
CA SER A 5 4.61 15.82 20.68
C SER A 5 5.73 16.47 19.87
N LYS A 6 6.52 15.65 19.17
CA LYS A 6 7.44 16.13 18.12
C LYS A 6 6.71 16.66 16.87
N LEU A 7 5.40 16.40 16.77
CA LEU A 7 4.53 16.79 15.66
C LEU A 7 3.25 17.44 16.23
N PRO A 8 3.33 18.60 16.90
CA PRO A 8 2.19 19.19 17.60
C PRO A 8 1.08 19.67 16.66
N GLN A 9 1.38 19.84 15.37
CA GLN A 9 0.45 20.29 14.33
C GLN A 9 0.08 19.18 13.32
N ALA A 10 0.61 17.96 13.48
CA ALA A 10 0.20 16.86 12.62
C ALA A 10 -1.21 16.42 13.01
N GLY A 11 -2.17 16.72 12.14
CA GLY A 11 -3.56 16.34 12.26
C GLY A 11 -4.06 15.61 11.01
N THR A 12 -5.38 15.46 10.92
CA THR A 12 -6.04 14.84 9.76
C THR A 12 -5.84 15.70 8.50
N THR A 13 -5.61 15.06 7.35
CA THR A 13 -5.46 15.76 6.08
C THR A 13 -6.80 15.98 5.39
N ILE A 14 -6.83 16.94 4.45
CA ILE A 14 -8.02 17.19 3.62
C ILE A 14 -8.49 15.94 2.87
N PHE A 15 -7.59 15.05 2.47
CA PHE A 15 -7.91 13.80 1.77
C PHE A 15 -8.80 12.88 2.60
N THR A 16 -8.49 12.73 3.89
CA THR A 16 -9.31 11.94 4.82
C THR A 16 -10.66 12.60 5.08
N VAL A 17 -10.69 13.92 5.29
CA VAL A 17 -11.94 14.67 5.56
C VAL A 17 -12.88 14.60 4.36
N MET A 18 -12.37 14.88 3.16
CA MET A 18 -13.17 14.91 1.93
C MET A 18 -13.64 13.52 1.52
N SER A 19 -12.78 12.50 1.62
CA SER A 19 -13.20 11.12 1.31
C SER A 19 -14.30 10.65 2.27
N GLY A 20 -14.15 10.91 3.58
CA GLY A 20 -15.19 10.58 4.56
C GLY A 20 -16.50 11.35 4.33
N LEU A 21 -16.42 12.62 3.92
CA LEU A 21 -17.61 13.41 3.59
C LEU A 21 -18.30 12.89 2.33
N ALA A 22 -17.54 12.51 1.29
CA ALA A 22 -18.09 11.93 0.07
C ALA A 22 -18.88 10.66 0.37
N THR A 23 -18.32 9.74 1.16
CA THR A 23 -19.02 8.53 1.62
C THR A 23 -20.30 8.87 2.40
N LYS A 24 -20.23 9.79 3.37
CA LYS A 24 -21.40 10.20 4.17
C LYS A 24 -22.52 10.82 3.34
N ARG A 25 -22.17 11.47 2.23
CA ARG A 25 -23.13 12.15 1.35
C ARG A 25 -23.50 11.32 0.12
N ASN A 26 -23.01 10.07 0.04
CA ASN A 26 -23.16 9.22 -1.15
C ASN A 26 -22.74 9.93 -2.45
N ALA A 27 -21.69 10.75 -2.37
CA ALA A 27 -21.13 11.47 -3.51
C ALA A 27 -20.06 10.60 -4.20
N ILE A 28 -19.91 10.80 -5.52
CA ILE A 28 -18.82 10.18 -6.29
C ILE A 28 -17.49 10.81 -5.84
N ASN A 29 -16.54 9.99 -5.40
CA ASN A 29 -15.26 10.45 -4.89
C ASN A 29 -14.17 10.43 -5.98
N LEU A 30 -14.04 11.51 -6.74
CA LEU A 30 -12.94 11.70 -7.69
C LEU A 30 -11.64 12.22 -7.05
N GLY A 31 -11.63 12.43 -5.73
CA GLY A 31 -10.46 12.90 -4.97
C GLY A 31 -9.66 11.77 -4.31
N GLN A 32 -10.11 10.52 -4.38
CA GLN A 32 -9.37 9.39 -3.82
C GLN A 32 -8.10 9.10 -4.63
N GLY A 33 -7.00 8.82 -3.93
CA GLY A 33 -5.69 8.51 -4.53
C GLY A 33 -5.45 7.01 -4.77
N PHE A 34 -6.49 6.17 -4.67
CA PHE A 34 -6.39 4.72 -4.84
C PHE A 34 -7.44 4.22 -5.85
N PRO A 35 -7.13 3.15 -6.61
CA PRO A 35 -8.08 2.54 -7.54
C PRO A 35 -9.34 2.00 -6.86
N ASP A 36 -10.45 1.99 -7.58
CA ASP A 36 -11.73 1.39 -7.18
C ASP A 36 -12.01 0.03 -7.87
N PHE A 37 -11.04 -0.48 -8.63
CA PHE A 37 -11.08 -1.79 -9.28
C PHE A 37 -10.26 -2.84 -8.49
N PRO A 38 -10.61 -4.14 -8.61
CA PRO A 38 -9.89 -5.21 -7.91
C PRO A 38 -8.46 -5.38 -8.45
N MET A 39 -7.59 -5.95 -7.61
CA MET A 39 -6.27 -6.42 -8.04
C MET A 39 -6.38 -7.58 -9.02
N ASP A 40 -5.31 -7.85 -9.75
CA ASP A 40 -5.19 -9.05 -10.59
C ASP A 40 -5.39 -10.32 -9.74
N PRO A 41 -6.32 -11.23 -10.10
CA PRO A 41 -6.59 -12.44 -9.35
C PRO A 41 -5.35 -13.32 -9.14
N THR A 42 -4.46 -13.39 -10.13
CA THR A 42 -3.23 -14.18 -10.03
C THR A 42 -2.37 -13.71 -8.87
N LEU A 43 -2.27 -12.39 -8.64
CA LEU A 43 -1.50 -11.86 -7.50
C LEU A 43 -2.11 -12.32 -6.17
N THR A 44 -3.43 -12.23 -6.02
CA THR A 44 -4.10 -12.65 -4.77
C THR A 44 -3.99 -14.15 -4.49
N GLU A 45 -4.00 -14.97 -5.53
CA GLU A 45 -3.80 -16.43 -5.42
C GLU A 45 -2.37 -16.76 -4.98
N GLN A 46 -1.37 -16.14 -5.59
CA GLN A 46 0.04 -16.36 -5.23
C GLN A 46 0.34 -15.93 -3.78
N VAL A 47 -0.21 -14.80 -3.34
CA VAL A 47 -0.10 -14.37 -1.93
C VAL A 47 -0.76 -15.39 -1.00
N SER A 48 -1.96 -15.83 -1.32
CA SER A 48 -2.68 -16.83 -0.50
C SER A 48 -1.89 -18.13 -0.38
N ARG A 49 -1.32 -18.60 -1.49
CA ARG A 49 -0.46 -19.78 -1.52
C ARG A 49 0.81 -19.59 -0.70
N ALA A 50 1.51 -18.47 -0.84
CA ALA A 50 2.72 -18.19 -0.06
C ALA A 50 2.45 -18.20 1.45
N MET A 51 1.30 -17.66 1.87
CA MET A 51 0.89 -17.71 3.28
C MET A 51 0.62 -19.15 3.76
N GLN A 52 -0.03 -19.97 2.92
CA GLN A 52 -0.29 -21.39 3.21
C GLN A 52 0.99 -22.23 3.25
N ASP A 53 1.95 -21.93 2.38
CA ASP A 53 3.26 -22.58 2.28
C ASP A 53 4.22 -22.15 3.42
N GLY A 54 3.78 -21.28 4.33
CA GLY A 54 4.52 -20.92 5.54
C GLY A 54 5.48 -19.75 5.40
N TYR A 55 5.43 -18.98 4.31
CA TYR A 55 6.24 -17.78 4.09
C TYR A 55 5.76 -16.57 4.93
N ASN A 56 5.59 -16.79 6.23
CA ASN A 56 5.03 -15.81 7.19
C ASN A 56 6.07 -15.26 8.17
N GLN A 57 7.34 -15.67 8.02
CA GLN A 57 8.45 -15.20 8.85
C GLN A 57 9.12 -13.98 8.22
N TYR A 58 9.98 -13.32 9.00
CA TYR A 58 10.70 -12.14 8.54
C TYR A 58 11.41 -12.38 7.21
N ALA A 59 11.14 -11.51 6.24
CA ALA A 59 12.00 -11.35 5.10
C ALA A 59 13.36 -10.77 5.54
N PRO A 60 14.44 -10.97 4.76
CA PRO A 60 15.70 -10.27 4.98
C PRO A 60 15.47 -8.75 5.04
N MET A 61 16.25 -8.04 5.86
CA MET A 61 16.19 -6.57 6.00
C MET A 61 16.15 -5.80 4.66
N PRO A 62 17.01 -6.12 3.65
CA PRO A 62 16.96 -5.43 2.36
C PRO A 62 15.75 -5.82 1.48
N GLY A 63 14.92 -6.77 1.91
CA GLY A 63 13.86 -7.39 1.13
C GLY A 63 14.23 -8.79 0.62
N HIS A 64 13.21 -9.52 0.19
CA HIS A 64 13.33 -10.86 -0.41
C HIS A 64 14.15 -10.79 -1.71
N LEU A 65 15.17 -11.65 -1.85
CA LEU A 65 16.12 -11.57 -2.97
C LEU A 65 15.44 -11.70 -4.35
N PRO A 66 14.59 -12.72 -4.61
CA PRO A 66 13.85 -12.81 -5.87
C PRO A 66 13.04 -11.55 -6.23
N LEU A 67 12.42 -10.91 -5.23
CA LEU A 67 11.68 -9.66 -5.47
C LEU A 67 12.61 -8.53 -5.92
N ARG A 68 13.80 -8.42 -5.31
CA ARG A 68 14.80 -7.40 -5.66
C ARG A 68 15.34 -7.62 -7.07
N GLU A 69 15.60 -8.87 -7.44
CA GLU A 69 16.05 -9.26 -8.79
C GLU A 69 14.98 -8.92 -9.83
N SER A 70 13.72 -9.31 -9.60
CA SER A 70 12.62 -8.98 -10.53
C SER A 70 12.38 -7.46 -10.67
N ILE A 71 12.60 -6.66 -9.61
CA ILE A 71 12.52 -5.20 -9.71
C ILE A 71 13.67 -4.65 -10.57
N ALA A 72 14.89 -5.18 -10.41
CA ALA A 72 16.03 -4.78 -11.21
C ALA A 72 15.82 -5.12 -12.69
N GLU A 73 15.39 -6.35 -13.00
CA GLU A 73 15.06 -6.79 -14.36
C GLU A 73 13.96 -5.93 -14.99
N LYS A 74 12.88 -5.64 -14.25
CA LYS A 74 11.81 -4.76 -14.74
C LYS A 74 12.34 -3.35 -15.05
N THR A 75 13.22 -2.83 -14.20
CA THR A 75 13.80 -1.48 -14.37
C THR A 75 14.68 -1.45 -15.61
N ASP A 76 15.53 -2.47 -15.79
CA ASP A 76 16.37 -2.63 -16.97
C ASP A 76 15.54 -2.70 -18.25
N LEU A 77 14.51 -3.57 -18.27
CA LEU A 77 13.61 -3.76 -19.41
C LEU A 77 12.87 -2.48 -19.84
N LEU A 78 12.52 -1.61 -18.89
CA LEU A 78 11.69 -0.43 -19.17
C LEU A 78 12.49 0.85 -19.42
N TYR A 79 13.73 0.93 -18.93
CA TYR A 79 14.47 2.20 -18.82
C TYR A 79 15.93 2.17 -19.28
N ASN A 80 16.49 1.02 -19.67
CA ASN A 80 17.81 0.91 -20.30
C ASN A 80 17.69 0.53 -21.78
#